data_AF-A0A1S9RSY3-F1
#
_entry.id   AF-A0A1S9RSY3-F1
#
_cell.length_a   1.000
_cell.length_b   1.000
_cell.length_c   1.000
_cell.angle_alpha   90.00
_cell.angle_beta   90.00
_cell.angle_gamma   90.00
#
_symmetry.space_group_name_H-M   'P 1'
#
loop_
_entity.id
_entity.type
_entity.pdbx_description
1 polymer ?
#
loop_
_entity_poly.entity_id
_entity_poly.type
_entity_poly.pdbx_seq_one_letter_code
_entity_poly.pdbx_strand_id
1 'polypeptide(L)'
;MIGNHDLHKTIHHLSAREAEMVTRLTVDLDLTVGVVASYHPDHPIIKKIPQDLLEQSSVEGTIAMLVNGGKLQEELSKLATNAELPLLGSSANLTGTGTKVTVGEIEPEIKAAADIVIDYGRQKYSHPRSSSTMINFDDLRALRFGICYDVIQDVFSRFYGIQLPDDPGRDVLFSGHLTHSRDVN
;
A
#
# COMPACT_ATOMS: atom_id res chain seq x y z
N MET A 1 -6.90 1.00 0.61
CA MET A 1 -7.26 2.41 0.30
C MET A 1 -6.14 3.06 -0.49
N ILE A 2 -6.48 3.92 -1.44
CA ILE A 2 -5.52 4.78 -2.14
C ILE A 2 -5.45 6.08 -1.35
N GLY A 3 -4.24 6.50 -0.99
CA GLY A 3 -4.05 7.69 -0.17
C GLY A 3 -2.81 8.50 -0.55
N ASN A 4 -2.51 9.47 0.30
CA ASN A 4 -1.33 10.31 0.28
C ASN A 4 -0.80 10.52 1.70
N HIS A 5 0.31 11.26 1.82
CA HIS A 5 0.96 11.47 3.11
C HIS A 5 0.04 12.18 4.13
N ASP A 6 -0.68 13.21 3.70
CA ASP A 6 -1.56 13.95 4.60
C ASP A 6 -2.72 13.09 5.11
N LEU A 7 -3.36 12.31 4.23
CA LEU A 7 -4.50 11.47 4.58
C LEU A 7 -4.12 10.38 5.58
N HIS A 8 -2.97 9.72 5.39
CA HIS A 8 -2.54 8.67 6.32
C HIS A 8 -2.40 9.21 7.74
N LYS A 9 -1.87 10.42 7.91
CA LYS A 9 -1.70 11.06 9.24
C LYS A 9 -3.02 11.37 9.93
N THR A 10 -4.09 11.57 9.17
CA THR A 10 -5.42 11.88 9.72
C THR A 10 -6.25 10.63 10.03
N ILE A 11 -5.99 9.53 9.32
CA ILE A 11 -6.75 8.29 9.44
C ILE A 11 -6.06 7.27 10.34
N HIS A 12 -4.74 7.08 10.21
CA HIS A 12 -4.01 6.06 10.97
C HIS A 12 -3.64 6.52 12.38
N HIS A 13 -3.75 5.61 13.34
CA HIS A 13 -3.25 5.75 14.71
C HIS A 13 -1.81 5.32 14.75
N LEU A 14 -0.89 6.27 14.59
CA LEU A 14 0.55 6.01 14.72
C LEU A 14 1.13 6.84 15.86
N SER A 15 2.11 6.28 16.58
CA SER A 15 2.93 7.10 17.46
C SER A 15 3.80 8.06 16.64
N ALA A 16 4.37 9.08 17.29
CA ALA A 16 5.26 10.03 16.62
C ALA A 16 6.44 9.36 15.91
N ARG A 17 6.95 8.24 16.47
CA ARG A 17 8.05 7.48 15.87
C ARG A 17 7.62 6.82 14.56
N GLU A 18 6.52 6.08 14.56
CA GLU A 18 6.06 5.36 13.38
C GLU A 18 5.53 6.32 12.29
N ALA A 19 4.93 7.45 12.68
CA ALA A 19 4.57 8.51 11.74
C ALA A 19 5.82 9.15 11.07
N GLU A 20 6.90 9.32 11.82
CA GLU A 20 8.19 9.78 11.27
C GLU A 20 8.82 8.73 10.35
N MET A 21 8.70 7.43 10.66
CA MET A 21 9.12 6.36 9.75
C MET A 21 8.41 6.44 8.40
N VAL A 22 7.07 6.58 8.40
CA VAL A 22 6.31 6.75 7.16
C VAL A 22 6.75 8.00 6.41
N THR A 23 6.98 9.11 7.11
CA THR A 23 7.47 10.36 6.51
C THR A 23 8.84 10.18 5.87
N ARG A 24 9.79 9.53 6.54
CA ARG A 24 11.12 9.25 5.98
C ARG A 24 11.03 8.42 4.70
N LEU A 25 10.21 7.37 4.69
CA LEU A 25 10.04 6.53 3.51
C LEU A 25 9.42 7.31 2.36
N THR A 26 8.31 8.01 2.63
CA THR A 26 7.44 8.54 1.57
C THR A 26 7.82 9.94 1.11
N VAL A 27 8.33 10.78 2.00
CA VAL A 27 8.67 12.18 1.74
C VAL A 27 10.18 12.34 1.54
N ASP A 28 11.00 11.90 2.49
CA ASP A 28 12.45 12.14 2.42
C ASP A 28 13.13 11.28 1.34
N LEU A 29 12.64 10.05 1.16
CA LEU A 29 13.23 9.06 0.24
C LEU A 29 12.40 8.81 -1.03
N ASP A 30 11.23 9.45 -1.16
CA ASP A 30 10.32 9.30 -2.30
C ASP A 30 9.99 7.82 -2.63
N LEU A 31 9.76 7.01 -1.60
CA LEU A 31 9.39 5.59 -1.73
C LEU A 31 7.87 5.42 -1.61
N THR A 32 7.31 4.56 -2.46
CA THR A 32 5.97 4.01 -2.27
C THR A 32 5.99 3.01 -1.12
N VAL A 33 5.00 3.08 -0.23
CA VAL A 33 4.76 2.04 0.78
C VAL A 33 3.27 1.85 1.04
N GLY A 34 2.85 0.61 1.23
CA GLY A 34 1.56 0.29 1.82
C GLY A 34 1.66 0.38 3.34
N VAL A 35 1.09 1.44 3.90
CA VAL A 35 0.99 1.67 5.35
C VAL A 35 -0.24 0.92 5.85
N VAL A 36 -0.03 -0.10 6.69
CA VAL A 36 -1.11 -0.79 7.39
C VAL A 36 -1.02 -0.40 8.86
N ALA A 37 -2.12 0.07 9.44
CA ALA A 37 -2.17 0.44 10.85
C ALA A 37 -3.62 0.51 11.32
N SER A 38 -3.79 0.53 12.64
CA SER A 38 -5.04 0.90 13.29
C SER A 38 -5.50 2.29 12.80
N TYR A 39 -6.81 2.55 12.78
CA TYR A 39 -7.36 3.78 12.21
C TYR A 39 -8.45 4.41 13.10
N HIS A 40 -8.74 5.70 12.85
CA HIS A 40 -9.85 6.44 13.46
C HIS A 40 -11.19 6.03 12.80
N PRO A 41 -12.04 5.19 13.43
CA PRO A 41 -13.32 4.80 12.85
C PRO A 41 -14.28 5.99 12.69
N ASP A 42 -14.07 7.03 13.50
CA ASP A 42 -14.87 8.25 13.47
C ASP A 42 -14.49 9.25 12.38
N HIS A 43 -13.41 8.99 11.63
CA HIS A 43 -12.95 9.87 10.57
C HIS A 43 -14.03 10.03 9.47
N PRO A 44 -14.33 11.25 8.99
CA PRO A 44 -15.43 11.48 8.04
C PRO A 44 -15.37 10.62 6.77
N ILE A 45 -14.16 10.40 6.24
CA ILE A 45 -13.93 9.54 5.06
C ILE A 45 -14.21 8.06 5.37
N ILE A 46 -13.83 7.59 6.56
CA ILE A 46 -14.03 6.18 6.96
C ILE A 46 -15.52 5.89 7.13
N LYS A 47 -16.28 6.81 7.75
CA LYS A 47 -17.74 6.69 7.91
C LYS A 47 -18.52 6.59 6.60
N LYS A 48 -17.92 7.02 5.48
CA LYS A 48 -18.52 6.95 4.15
C LYS A 48 -18.19 5.65 3.40
N ILE A 49 -17.32 4.81 3.94
CA ILE A 49 -17.07 3.47 3.38
C ILE A 49 -18.22 2.56 3.81
N PRO A 50 -18.91 1.88 2.87
CA PRO A 50 -19.89 0.86 3.21
C PRO A 50 -19.31 -0.20 4.15
N GLN A 51 -20.09 -0.60 5.17
CA GLN A 51 -19.64 -1.51 6.23
C GLN A 51 -19.06 -2.82 5.68
N ASP A 52 -19.76 -3.43 4.71
CA ASP A 52 -19.35 -4.66 4.03
C ASP A 52 -18.01 -4.50 3.29
N LEU A 53 -17.82 -3.35 2.63
CA LEU A 53 -16.58 -3.03 1.94
C LEU A 53 -15.43 -2.73 2.92
N LEU A 54 -15.73 -2.12 4.05
CA LEU A 54 -14.77 -1.87 5.12
C LEU A 54 -14.30 -3.18 5.75
N GLU A 55 -15.21 -4.12 6.01
CA GLU A 55 -14.90 -5.46 6.52
C GLU A 55 -14.04 -6.27 5.54
N GLN A 56 -14.27 -6.12 4.23
CA GLN A 56 -13.41 -6.73 3.20
C GLN A 56 -12.05 -6.05 3.04
N SER A 57 -11.93 -4.78 3.47
CA SER A 57 -10.73 -3.96 3.30
C SER A 57 -9.92 -3.77 4.59
N SER A 58 -10.35 -4.37 5.70
CA SER A 58 -9.72 -4.28 7.00
C SER A 58 -9.46 -5.68 7.58
N VAL A 59 -8.36 -5.81 8.31
CA VAL A 59 -8.01 -7.03 9.04
C VAL A 59 -7.65 -6.62 10.44
N GLU A 60 -8.32 -7.22 11.44
CA GLU A 60 -8.02 -6.99 12.86
C GLU A 60 -8.05 -5.50 13.27
N GLY A 61 -8.96 -4.70 12.71
CA GLY A 61 -9.09 -3.28 13.02
C GLY A 61 -8.07 -2.36 12.34
N THR A 62 -7.26 -2.90 11.43
CA THR A 62 -6.31 -2.12 10.63
C THR A 62 -6.84 -1.81 9.23
N ILE A 63 -6.36 -0.72 8.63
CA ILE A 63 -6.62 -0.40 7.22
C ILE A 63 -5.32 -0.23 6.45
N ALA A 64 -5.23 -0.84 5.28
CA ALA A 64 -4.11 -0.64 4.37
C ALA A 64 -4.31 0.61 3.51
N MET A 65 -3.32 1.49 3.49
CA MET A 65 -3.27 2.67 2.62
C MET A 65 -1.99 2.67 1.79
N LEU A 66 -2.12 2.77 0.48
CA LEU A 66 -0.97 3.02 -0.38
C LEU A 66 -0.61 4.51 -0.31
N VAL A 67 0.61 4.83 0.10
CA VAL A 67 1.12 6.21 0.24
C VAL A 67 2.30 6.42 -0.72
N ASN A 68 2.37 7.61 -1.33
CA ASN A 68 3.34 7.99 -2.35
C ASN A 68 3.34 7.09 -3.60
N GLY A 69 2.16 6.78 -4.15
CA GLY A 69 2.01 6.02 -5.41
C GLY A 69 2.36 6.79 -6.68
N GLY A 70 2.95 7.98 -6.56
CA GLY A 70 3.28 8.89 -7.64
C GLY A 70 2.28 10.04 -7.82
N LYS A 71 2.66 11.02 -8.64
CA LYS A 71 1.98 12.33 -8.73
C LYS A 71 0.49 12.28 -9.05
N LEU A 72 0.05 11.37 -9.93
CA LEU A 72 -1.37 11.21 -10.23
C LEU A 72 -2.14 10.74 -8.99
N GLN A 73 -1.62 9.74 -8.29
CA GLN A 73 -2.26 9.21 -7.09
C GLN A 73 -2.34 10.27 -6.00
N GLU A 74 -1.26 11.01 -5.80
CA GLU A 74 -1.17 12.09 -4.79
C GLU A 74 -2.26 13.15 -5.01
N GLU A 75 -2.39 13.66 -6.24
CA GLU A 75 -3.41 14.67 -6.57
C GLU A 75 -4.84 14.09 -6.52
N LEU A 76 -5.04 12.85 -6.99
CA LEU A 76 -6.35 12.21 -6.92
C LEU A 76 -6.79 11.97 -5.47
N SER A 77 -5.87 11.51 -4.61
CA SER A 77 -6.10 11.33 -3.18
C SER A 77 -6.42 12.66 -2.51
N LYS A 78 -5.70 13.73 -2.84
CA LYS A 78 -5.94 15.08 -2.30
C LYS A 78 -7.33 15.59 -2.68
N LEU A 79 -7.72 15.48 -3.96
CA LEU A 79 -9.04 15.90 -4.43
C LEU A 79 -10.16 15.09 -3.77
N ALA A 80 -10.01 13.77 -3.71
CA ALA A 80 -10.98 12.90 -3.04
C ALA A 80 -11.10 13.21 -1.55
N THR A 81 -9.98 13.46 -0.86
CA THR A 81 -9.95 13.83 0.56
C THR A 81 -10.66 15.15 0.80
N ASN A 82 -10.42 16.18 -0.02
CA ASN A 82 -11.10 17.48 0.09
C ASN A 82 -12.61 17.38 -0.17
N ALA A 83 -13.03 16.41 -1.00
CA ALA A 83 -14.43 16.09 -1.21
C ALA A 83 -14.99 15.12 -0.15
N GLU A 84 -14.18 14.71 0.82
CA GLU A 84 -14.47 13.67 1.79
C GLU A 84 -15.02 12.39 1.14
N LEU A 85 -14.41 11.95 0.04
CA LEU A 85 -14.77 10.73 -0.67
C LEU A 85 -13.70 9.66 -0.43
N PRO A 86 -14.06 8.45 0.03
CA PRO A 86 -13.10 7.36 0.15
C PRO A 86 -12.67 6.89 -1.24
N LEU A 87 -11.35 6.78 -1.44
CA LEU A 87 -10.78 6.25 -2.67
C LEU A 87 -10.26 4.83 -2.44
N LEU A 88 -11.01 3.86 -2.96
CA LEU A 88 -10.68 2.45 -2.86
C LEU A 88 -10.21 1.93 -4.22
N GLY A 89 -9.28 0.98 -4.19
CA GLY A 89 -8.71 0.42 -5.41
C GLY A 89 -8.17 -0.97 -5.16
N SER A 90 -8.43 -1.86 -6.11
CA SER A 90 -7.76 -3.13 -6.27
C SER A 90 -6.71 -3.03 -7.39
N SER A 91 -5.86 -4.03 -7.52
CA SER A 91 -4.94 -4.08 -8.68
C SER A 91 -5.74 -4.39 -9.95
N ALA A 92 -5.39 -3.72 -11.05
CA ALA A 92 -6.04 -3.89 -12.35
C ALA A 92 -5.59 -5.19 -13.04
N ASN A 93 -6.01 -6.32 -12.50
CA ASN A 93 -5.69 -7.66 -13.00
C ASN A 93 -6.75 -8.67 -12.55
N LEU A 94 -6.76 -9.85 -13.18
CA LEU A 94 -7.49 -10.98 -12.65
C LEU A 94 -6.89 -11.50 -11.36
N THR A 95 -7.74 -11.97 -10.44
CA THR A 95 -7.31 -12.47 -9.14
C THR A 95 -6.21 -13.53 -9.30
N GLY A 96 -5.11 -13.36 -8.56
CA GLY A 96 -3.99 -14.30 -8.55
C GLY A 96 -2.99 -14.16 -9.70
N THR A 97 -3.23 -13.31 -10.72
CA THR A 97 -2.32 -13.20 -11.87
C THR A 97 -1.19 -12.18 -11.71
N GLY A 98 -1.15 -11.48 -10.56
CA GLY A 98 -0.19 -10.42 -10.27
C GLY A 98 -0.50 -9.09 -10.98
N THR A 99 0.05 -8.00 -10.43
CA THR A 99 -0.14 -6.63 -10.92
C THR A 99 0.58 -6.42 -12.26
N LYS A 100 -0.12 -5.84 -13.24
CA LYS A 100 0.42 -5.50 -14.56
C LYS A 100 1.21 -4.20 -14.53
N VAL A 101 2.19 -4.06 -15.43
CA VAL A 101 3.11 -2.91 -15.43
C VAL A 101 2.93 -2.01 -16.65
N THR A 102 2.08 -2.40 -17.60
CA THR A 102 1.58 -1.57 -18.70
C THR A 102 0.08 -1.81 -18.91
N VAL A 103 -0.63 -0.86 -19.51
CA VAL A 103 -2.06 -1.03 -19.85
C VAL A 103 -2.26 -2.15 -20.88
N GLY A 104 -1.30 -2.34 -21.79
CA GLY A 104 -1.33 -3.42 -22.78
C GLY A 104 -1.37 -4.83 -22.18
N GLU A 105 -0.76 -5.01 -21.00
CA GLU A 105 -0.74 -6.29 -20.27
C GLU A 105 -2.03 -6.56 -19.47
N ILE A 106 -2.90 -5.57 -19.29
CA ILE A 106 -4.18 -5.72 -18.58
C ILE A 106 -5.15 -6.54 -19.43
N GLU A 107 -5.82 -7.50 -18.78
CA GLU A 107 -6.78 -8.38 -19.41
C GLU A 107 -7.93 -7.59 -20.08
N PRO A 108 -8.41 -8.00 -21.27
CA PRO A 108 -9.47 -7.29 -21.99
C PRO A 108 -10.75 -7.07 -21.18
N GLU A 109 -11.15 -8.06 -20.37
CA GLU A 109 -12.34 -7.97 -19.52
C GLU A 109 -12.20 -6.92 -18.41
N ILE A 110 -11.01 -6.76 -17.83
CA ILE A 110 -10.74 -5.71 -16.84
C ILE A 110 -10.78 -4.34 -17.51
N LYS A 111 -10.21 -4.21 -18.72
CA LYS A 111 -10.28 -2.94 -19.49
C LYS A 111 -11.70 -2.60 -19.90
N ALA A 112 -12.51 -3.59 -20.29
CA ALA A 112 -13.90 -3.39 -20.69
C ALA A 112 -14.80 -2.97 -19.52
N ALA A 113 -14.45 -3.35 -18.29
CA ALA A 113 -15.17 -2.95 -17.09
C ALA A 113 -14.81 -1.53 -16.60
N ALA A 114 -13.77 -0.90 -17.14
CA ALA A 114 -13.32 0.41 -16.71
C ALA A 114 -13.99 1.53 -17.51
N ASP A 115 -14.59 2.50 -16.83
CA ASP A 115 -15.10 3.73 -17.48
C ASP A 115 -13.98 4.60 -18.03
N ILE A 116 -12.81 4.59 -17.37
CA ILE A 116 -11.64 5.40 -17.71
C ILE A 116 -10.39 4.54 -17.61
N VAL A 117 -9.54 4.61 -18.64
CA VAL A 117 -8.20 4.02 -18.66
C VAL A 117 -7.18 5.13 -18.83
N ILE A 118 -6.22 5.21 -17.90
CA ILE A 118 -5.15 6.20 -17.92
C ILE A 118 -3.85 5.47 -18.28
N ASP A 119 -3.31 5.73 -19.48
CA ASP A 119 -2.09 5.11 -19.98
C ASP A 119 -0.95 6.13 -20.09
N TYR A 120 -0.05 6.12 -19.10
CA TYR A 120 1.20 6.89 -19.11
C TYR A 120 2.41 6.03 -19.50
N GLY A 121 2.18 4.84 -20.09
CA GLY A 121 3.21 3.87 -20.40
C GLY A 121 3.57 2.98 -19.22
N ARG A 122 4.83 2.51 -19.19
CA ARG A 122 5.32 1.51 -18.24
C ARG A 122 5.49 2.10 -16.84
N GLN A 123 5.04 1.36 -15.82
CA GLN A 123 5.29 1.71 -14.42
C GLN A 123 6.79 1.81 -14.12
N LYS A 124 7.16 2.84 -13.34
CA LYS A 124 8.56 3.10 -12.93
C LYS A 124 9.16 1.93 -12.14
N TYR A 125 8.35 1.29 -11.29
CA TYR A 125 8.78 0.20 -10.42
C TYR A 125 8.06 -1.09 -10.79
N SER A 126 8.82 -2.13 -11.14
CA SER A 126 8.28 -3.42 -11.59
C SER A 126 9.06 -4.64 -11.11
N HIS A 127 10.19 -4.44 -10.42
CA HIS A 127 11.11 -5.49 -10.02
C HIS A 127 11.41 -5.41 -8.52
N PRO A 128 11.54 -6.55 -7.81
CA PRO A 128 11.29 -7.93 -8.28
C PRO A 128 9.80 -8.23 -8.50
N ARG A 129 8.93 -7.46 -7.85
CA ARG A 129 7.47 -7.50 -7.98
C ARG A 129 6.96 -6.10 -8.33
N SER A 130 5.78 -6.00 -8.92
CA SER A 130 5.14 -4.73 -9.29
C SER A 130 4.25 -4.14 -8.19
N SER A 131 3.84 -4.95 -7.21
CA SER A 131 3.05 -4.49 -6.07
C SER A 131 3.93 -3.78 -5.02
N SER A 132 3.34 -2.84 -4.27
CA SER A 132 4.05 -2.11 -3.21
C SER A 132 4.52 -3.00 -2.07
N THR A 133 5.64 -2.66 -1.42
CA THR A 133 5.95 -3.23 -0.10
C THR A 133 4.87 -2.80 0.90
N MET A 134 4.44 -3.70 1.79
CA MET A 134 3.46 -3.38 2.84
C MET A 134 4.04 -3.68 4.22
N ILE A 135 3.96 -2.70 5.12
CA ILE A 135 4.38 -2.81 6.51
C ILE A 135 3.18 -2.52 7.42
N ASN A 136 2.99 -3.36 8.44
CA ASN A 136 2.11 -3.01 9.54
C ASN A 136 2.90 -2.15 10.53
N PHE A 137 2.46 -0.92 10.76
CA PHE A 137 3.12 0.03 11.64
C PHE A 137 2.61 -0.04 13.09
N ASP A 138 1.61 -0.87 13.40
CA ASP A 138 1.22 -1.15 14.77
C ASP A 138 2.26 -2.06 15.48
N ASP A 139 2.83 -3.01 14.75
CA ASP A 139 3.79 -4.00 15.26
C ASP A 139 5.11 -4.08 14.46
N LEU A 140 5.28 -3.22 13.44
CA LEU A 140 6.47 -3.08 12.60
C LEU A 140 6.84 -4.35 11.82
N ARG A 141 5.87 -5.20 11.48
CA ARG A 141 6.07 -6.39 10.65
C ARG A 141 5.88 -6.11 9.17
N ALA A 142 6.70 -6.75 8.33
CA ALA A 142 6.43 -6.84 6.91
C ALA A 142 5.19 -7.72 6.68
N LEU A 143 4.27 -7.24 5.83
CA LEU A 143 3.10 -7.98 5.36
C LEU A 143 3.24 -8.39 3.89
N ARG A 144 4.00 -7.61 3.12
CA ARG A 144 4.30 -7.93 1.73
C ARG A 144 5.68 -7.44 1.32
N PHE A 145 6.48 -8.34 0.75
CA PHE A 145 7.66 -7.98 -0.01
C PHE A 145 7.24 -7.45 -1.39
N GLY A 146 7.56 -6.19 -1.69
CA GLY A 146 7.17 -5.56 -2.94
C GLY A 146 8.32 -4.74 -3.55
N ILE A 147 7.96 -3.72 -4.32
CA ILE A 147 8.94 -2.77 -4.84
C ILE A 147 9.74 -2.12 -3.69
N CYS A 148 11.02 -1.88 -3.94
CA CYS A 148 11.95 -1.21 -3.03
C CYS A 148 12.05 -1.84 -1.63
N TYR A 149 11.72 -3.13 -1.48
CA TYR A 149 11.76 -3.79 -0.18
C TYR A 149 13.16 -3.78 0.44
N ASP A 150 14.20 -3.99 -0.37
CA ASP A 150 15.60 -3.91 0.01
C ASP A 150 15.98 -2.55 0.60
N VAL A 151 15.53 -1.47 -0.06
CA VAL A 151 15.75 -0.09 0.43
C VAL A 151 14.99 0.14 1.74
N ILE A 152 13.73 -0.33 1.83
CA ILE A 152 12.93 -0.21 3.06
C ILE A 152 13.57 -0.99 4.20
N GLN A 153 14.08 -2.20 3.95
CA GLN A 153 14.78 -3.02 4.94
C GLN A 153 16.05 -2.32 5.46
N ASP A 154 16.86 -1.72 4.57
CA ASP A 154 18.03 -0.91 4.97
C ASP A 154 17.62 0.26 5.86
N VAL A 155 16.55 0.98 5.51
CA VAL A 155 16.04 2.10 6.32
C VAL A 155 15.62 1.65 7.72
N PHE A 156 14.89 0.54 7.83
CA PHE A 156 14.47 -0.04 9.10
C PHE A 156 15.65 -0.42 9.98
N SER A 157 16.65 -1.09 9.40
CA SER A 157 17.85 -1.54 10.10
C SER A 157 18.70 -0.35 10.55
N ARG A 158 19.05 0.54 9.62
CA ARG A 158 20.04 1.61 9.83
C ARG A 158 19.53 2.73 10.73
N PHE A 159 18.28 3.14 10.56
CA PHE A 159 17.76 4.33 11.27
C PHE A 159 16.95 3.98 12.52
N TYR A 160 16.43 2.76 12.61
CA TYR A 160 15.53 2.37 13.71
C TYR A 160 15.97 1.11 14.46
N GLY A 161 17.04 0.44 14.01
CA GLY A 161 17.54 -0.78 14.63
C GLY A 161 16.60 -1.98 14.49
N ILE A 162 15.67 -1.94 13.52
CA ILE A 162 14.66 -2.98 13.32
C ILE A 162 15.11 -3.87 12.17
N GLN A 163 15.21 -5.18 12.43
CA GLN A 163 15.51 -6.17 11.41
C GLN A 163 14.19 -6.72 10.84
N LEU A 164 13.89 -6.35 9.59
CA LEU A 164 12.82 -6.98 8.83
C LEU A 164 13.33 -8.27 8.17
N PRO A 165 12.48 -9.29 7.95
CA PRO A 165 12.90 -10.56 7.38
C PRO A 165 13.41 -10.42 5.95
N ASP A 166 14.26 -11.34 5.51
CA ASP A 166 14.72 -11.37 4.12
C ASP A 166 13.60 -11.83 3.18
N ASP A 167 13.53 -11.21 1.99
CA ASP A 167 12.61 -11.66 0.93
C ASP A 167 13.13 -12.99 0.34
N PRO A 168 12.38 -14.10 0.41
CA PRO A 168 12.81 -15.39 -0.13
C PRO A 168 12.85 -15.41 -1.67
N GLY A 169 12.46 -14.31 -2.31
CA GLY A 169 12.46 -14.15 -3.76
C GLY A 169 11.11 -14.49 -4.38
N ARG A 170 10.89 -13.94 -5.57
CA ARG A 170 9.62 -14.08 -6.30
C ARG A 170 9.30 -15.51 -6.69
N ASP A 171 10.30 -16.33 -6.99
CA ASP A 171 10.09 -17.72 -7.39
C ASP A 171 9.59 -18.58 -6.22
N VAL A 172 9.94 -18.22 -4.99
CA VAL A 172 9.47 -18.89 -3.77
C VAL A 172 8.15 -18.31 -3.28
N LEU A 173 8.03 -16.98 -3.28
CA LEU A 173 6.84 -16.27 -2.81
C LEU A 173 6.36 -15.28 -3.87
N PHE A 174 5.58 -15.76 -4.84
CA PHE A 174 5.17 -15.00 -6.03
C PHE A 174 4.53 -13.64 -5.72
N SER A 175 3.53 -13.62 -4.83
CA SER A 175 2.80 -12.39 -4.49
C SER A 175 3.55 -11.49 -3.50
N GLY A 176 4.59 -12.04 -2.84
CA GLY A 176 5.28 -11.41 -1.72
C GLY A 176 4.46 -11.31 -0.44
N HIS A 177 3.17 -11.66 -0.44
CA HIS A 177 2.32 -11.57 0.75
C HIS A 177 2.72 -12.65 1.75
N LEU A 178 2.99 -12.22 2.98
CA LEU A 178 3.19 -13.10 4.11
C LEU A 178 1.81 -13.47 4.67
N THR A 179 1.48 -14.76 4.66
CA THR A 179 0.29 -15.25 5.38
C THR A 179 0.45 -14.95 6.86
N HIS A 180 -0.65 -14.67 7.58
CA HIS A 180 -0.65 -14.64 9.05
C HIS A 180 -0.37 -16.04 9.61
N SER A 181 0.85 -16.54 9.45
CA SER A 181 1.34 -17.63 10.28
C SER A 181 2.23 -17.01 11.35
N ARG A 182 1.75 -17.06 12.59
CA ARG A 182 2.59 -17.13 13.78
C ARG A 182 3.42 -18.42 13.69
N ASP A 183 4.32 -18.53 12.74
CA ASP A 183 5.20 -19.69 12.58
C ASP A 183 6.57 -19.21 12.08
N VAL A 184 7.22 -18.40 12.92
CA VAL A 184 8.67 -18.45 13.04
C VAL A 184 8.95 -18.49 14.54
N ASN A 185 9.01 -19.73 15.07
CA ASN A 185 9.74 -20.00 16.31
C ASN A 185 11.23 -19.97 16.02
#